data_AF-E2AXT4-F1
#
_entry.id   AF-E2AXT4-F1
#
_cell.length_a   1.000
_cell.length_b   1.000
_cell.length_c   1.000
_cell.angle_alpha   90.00
_cell.angle_beta   90.00
_cell.angle_gamma   90.00
#
_symmetry.space_group_name_H-M   'P 1'
#
loop_
_entity.id
_entity.type
_entity.pdbx_description
1 polymer ?
#
loop_
_entity_poly.entity_id
_entity_poly.type
_entity_poly.pdbx_seq_one_letter_code
_entity_poly.pdbx_strand_id
1 'polypeptide(L)'
;RHFLQEHNITLLDHLANSPDLNQIEHIWDEMERRLRRREQQSQNFNDLAEILKQIWNEIPQDLIRRCINMRERLQAVIKQKGSKTQY
;
A
#
# COMPACT_ATOMS: atom_id res chain seq x y z
N ARG A 1 -18.21 -10.17 9.59
CA ARG A 1 -17.27 -11.12 10.26
C ARG A 1 -17.52 -12.56 9.84
N HIS A 2 -18.78 -12.98 9.60
CA HIS A 2 -19.12 -14.32 9.09
C HIS A 2 -18.28 -14.73 7.87
N PHE A 3 -18.25 -13.91 6.80
CA PHE A 3 -17.42 -14.16 5.63
C PHE A 3 -15.93 -14.41 5.98
N LEU A 4 -15.33 -13.59 6.85
CA LEU A 4 -13.94 -13.77 7.26
C LEU A 4 -13.72 -15.09 8.02
N GLN A 5 -14.69 -15.47 8.86
CA GLN A 5 -14.66 -16.73 9.61
C GLN A 5 -14.84 -17.94 8.68
N GLU A 6 -15.78 -17.89 7.75
CA GLU A 6 -16.00 -18.94 6.74
C GLU A 6 -14.76 -19.18 5.86
N HIS A 7 -14.05 -18.11 5.53
CA HIS A 7 -12.83 -18.18 4.71
C HIS A 7 -11.54 -18.35 5.53
N ASN A 8 -11.62 -18.56 6.85
CA ASN A 8 -10.45 -18.67 7.74
C ASN A 8 -9.45 -17.51 7.62
N ILE A 9 -9.96 -16.29 7.39
CA ILE A 9 -9.15 -15.08 7.29
C ILE A 9 -8.96 -14.49 8.67
N THR A 10 -7.72 -14.52 9.17
CA THR A 10 -7.34 -13.83 10.41
C THR A 10 -7.25 -12.33 10.17
N LEU A 11 -8.00 -11.55 10.95
CA LEU A 11 -7.89 -10.10 10.94
C LEU A 11 -6.68 -9.67 11.80
N LEU A 12 -5.87 -8.75 11.28
CA LEU A 12 -4.83 -8.11 12.06
C LEU A 12 -5.45 -7.04 12.98
N ASP A 13 -5.01 -6.99 14.23
CA ASP A 13 -5.37 -5.92 15.15
C ASP A 13 -4.67 -4.62 14.72
N HIS A 14 -5.43 -3.73 14.09
CA HIS A 14 -4.93 -2.45 13.60
C HIS A 14 -5.36 -1.32 14.55
N LEU A 15 -4.43 -0.44 14.89
CA LEU A 15 -4.73 0.75 15.70
C LEU A 15 -5.52 1.77 14.88
N ALA A 16 -6.48 2.45 15.53
CA ALA A 16 -7.21 3.53 14.88
C ALA A 16 -6.25 4.67 14.50
N ASN A 17 -6.52 5.37 13.39
CA ASN A 17 -5.76 6.54 12.93
C ASN A 17 -4.25 6.32 12.70
N SER A 18 -3.84 5.11 12.30
CA SER A 18 -2.43 4.79 12.01
C SER A 18 -2.19 4.52 10.51
N PRO A 19 -2.34 5.53 9.62
CA PRO A 19 -2.08 5.35 8.19
C PRO A 19 -0.61 4.98 7.93
N ASP A 20 0.30 5.36 8.83
CA ASP A 20 1.71 5.02 8.82
C ASP A 20 1.98 3.52 9.10
N LEU A 21 0.95 2.74 9.46
CA LEU A 21 1.00 1.28 9.50
C LEU A 21 0.41 0.62 8.25
N ASN A 22 -0.29 1.38 7.40
CA ASN A 22 -0.85 0.86 6.16
C ASN A 22 0.25 0.75 5.09
N GLN A 23 0.72 -0.47 4.82
CA GLN A 23 1.83 -0.71 3.89
C GLN A 23 1.46 -0.44 2.42
N ILE A 24 0.17 -0.48 2.09
CA ILE A 24 -0.29 -0.27 0.71
C ILE A 24 -0.10 1.18 0.25
N GLU A 25 0.00 2.14 1.18
CA GLU A 25 0.20 3.56 0.88
C GLU A 25 1.49 3.78 0.07
N HIS A 26 2.57 3.04 0.37
CA HIS A 26 3.79 3.11 -0.41
C HIS A 26 3.63 2.57 -1.83
N ILE A 27 2.78 1.56 -2.02
CA ILE A 27 2.51 1.01 -3.35
C ILE A 27 1.67 2.00 -4.15
N TRP A 28 0.71 2.66 -3.52
CA TRP A 28 -0.06 3.73 -4.15
C TRP A 28 0.80 4.92 -4.55
N ASP A 29 1.73 5.37 -3.71
CA ASP A 29 2.71 6.41 -4.07
C ASP A 29 3.57 5.99 -5.26
N GLU A 30 4.09 4.76 -5.28
CA GLU A 30 4.88 4.26 -6.42
C GLU A 30 4.06 4.17 -7.71
N MET A 31 2.80 3.73 -7.62
CA MET A 31 1.90 3.71 -8.77
C MET A 31 1.64 5.12 -9.31
N GLU A 32 1.37 6.08 -8.43
CA GLU A 32 1.16 7.48 -8.80
C GLU A 32 2.42 8.08 -9.45
N ARG A 33 3.60 7.82 -8.88
CA ARG A 33 4.89 8.26 -9.44
C ARG A 33 5.13 7.69 -10.84
N ARG A 34 4.79 6.43 -11.08
CA ARG A 34 4.89 5.80 -12.41
C ARG A 34 3.88 6.38 -13.38
N LEU A 35 2.64 6.59 -12.94
CA LEU A 35 1.60 7.22 -13.74
C LEU A 35 2.02 8.62 -14.18
N ARG A 36 2.55 9.44 -13.27
CA ARG A 36 3.04 10.80 -13.56
C ARG A 36 4.23 10.85 -14.52
N ARG A 37 5.04 9.78 -14.58
CA ARG A 37 6.20 9.67 -15.47
C ARG A 37 5.85 9.16 -16.87
N ARG A 38 4.67 8.56 -17.07
CA ARG A 38 4.25 8.10 -18.39
C ARG A 38 3.99 9.29 -19.30
N GLU A 39 4.51 9.21 -20.52
CA GLU A 39 4.30 10.24 -21.54
C GLU A 39 2.84 10.25 -22.05
N GLN A 40 2.22 9.06 -22.13
CA GLN A 40 0.85 8.90 -22.57
C GLN A 40 -0.13 9.12 -21.41
N GLN A 41 -0.92 10.20 -21.49
CA GLN A 41 -1.99 10.50 -20.54
C GLN A 41 -3.29 9.78 -20.94
N SER A 42 -3.99 9.25 -19.94
CA SER A 42 -5.32 8.67 -20.13
C SER A 42 -6.32 9.74 -20.59
N GLN A 43 -7.09 9.46 -21.64
CA GLN A 43 -8.12 10.37 -22.15
C GLN A 43 -9.49 10.13 -21.49
N ASN A 44 -9.69 8.96 -20.89
CA ASN A 44 -10.92 8.57 -20.22
C ASN A 44 -10.63 7.62 -19.04
N PHE A 45 -11.67 7.31 -18.27
CA PHE A 45 -11.57 6.47 -17.08
C PHE A 45 -11.15 5.02 -17.39
N ASN A 46 -11.59 4.45 -18.50
CA ASN A 46 -11.25 3.08 -18.88
C ASN A 46 -9.76 2.98 -19.24
N ASP A 47 -9.24 3.95 -19.99
CA ASP A 47 -7.81 4.03 -20.31
C ASP A 47 -6.98 4.16 -19.03
N LEU A 48 -7.41 4.99 -18.07
CA LEU A 48 -6.73 5.14 -16.78
C LEU A 48 -6.71 3.81 -16.01
N ALA A 49 -7.82 3.09 -15.98
CA ALA A 49 -7.91 1.80 -15.31
C ALA A 49 -6.95 0.77 -15.94
N GLU A 50 -6.86 0.72 -17.26
CA GLU A 50 -5.92 -0.18 -17.95
C GLU A 50 -4.46 0.22 -17.73
N ILE A 51 -4.15 1.52 -17.74
CA ILE A 51 -2.80 2.01 -17.41
C ILE A 51 -2.42 1.63 -15.98
N LEU A 52 -3.33 1.80 -15.01
CA LEU A 52 -3.06 1.43 -13.62
C LEU A 52 -2.82 -0.08 -13.45
N LYS A 53 -3.56 -0.93 -14.18
CA LYS A 53 -3.31 -2.38 -14.21
C LYS A 53 -1.93 -2.71 -14.78
N GLN A 54 -1.52 -2.04 -15.86
CA GLN A 54 -0.18 -2.21 -16.43
C GLN A 54 0.91 -1.80 -15.44
N ILE A 55 0.76 -0.61 -14.83
CA ILE A 55 1.69 -0.12 -13.81
C ILE A 55 1.81 -1.12 -12.66
N TRP A 56 0.68 -1.63 -12.15
CA TRP A 56 0.65 -2.64 -11.09
C TRP A 56 1.46 -3.89 -11.48
N ASN A 57 1.26 -4.40 -12.69
CA ASN A 57 1.97 -5.58 -13.20
C ASN A 57 3.47 -5.33 -13.44
N GLU A 58 3.87 -4.09 -13.69
CA GLU A 58 5.26 -3.67 -13.88
C GLU A 58 6.02 -3.41 -12.57
N ILE A 59 5.33 -3.38 -11.42
CA ILE A 59 5.99 -3.18 -10.12
C ILE A 59 6.77 -4.46 -9.78
N PRO A 60 8.10 -4.38 -9.59
CA PRO A 60 8.89 -5.55 -9.22
C PRO A 60 8.45 -6.11 -7.87
N GLN A 61 8.36 -7.44 -7.78
CA GLN A 61 7.99 -8.11 -6.52
C GLN A 61 8.94 -7.74 -5.37
N ASP A 62 10.21 -7.45 -5.65
CA ASP A 62 11.17 -7.02 -4.64
C ASP A 62 10.87 -5.63 -4.08
N LEU A 63 10.25 -4.74 -4.85
CA LEU A 63 9.76 -3.46 -4.34
C LEU A 63 8.61 -3.71 -3.36
N ILE A 64 7.65 -4.56 -3.74
CA ILE A 64 6.53 -4.94 -2.88
C ILE A 64 7.03 -5.54 -1.57
N ARG A 65 7.99 -6.48 -1.63
CA ARG A 65 8.59 -7.10 -0.44
C ARG A 65 9.26 -6.07 0.48
N ARG A 66 9.93 -5.06 -0.06
CA ARG A 66 10.53 -3.97 0.74
C ARG A 66 9.48 -3.11 1.44
N CYS A 67 8.29 -2.95 0.85
CA CYS A 67 7.18 -2.23 1.46
C CYS A 67 6.49 -3.01 2.59
N ILE A 68 6.62 -4.35 2.62
CA ILE A 68 6.07 -5.21 3.69
C ILE A 68 7.04 -5.23 4.89
N ASN A 69 7.32 -4.05 5.46
CA ASN A 69 8.26 -3.82 6.57
C ASN A 69 7.55 -3.57 7.92
N MET A 70 6.54 -4.39 8.23
CA MET A 70 5.64 -4.18 9.39
C MET A 70 6.42 -4.12 10.71
N ARG A 71 7.44 -4.97 10.84
CA ARG A 71 8.25 -5.03 12.05
C ARG A 71 8.96 -3.69 12.32
N GLU A 72 9.55 -3.10 11.29
CA GLU A 72 10.26 -1.84 11.36
C GLU A 72 9.29 -0.67 11.67
N ARG A 73 8.11 -0.67 11.03
CA ARG A 73 7.04 0.32 11.30
C ARG A 73 6.55 0.24 12.75
N LEU A 74 6.26 -0.96 13.25
CA LEU A 74 5.85 -1.18 14.65
C LEU A 74 6.93 -0.72 15.63
N GLN A 75 8.20 -1.02 15.35
CA GLN A 75 9.31 -0.51 16.17
C GLN A 75 9.38 1.02 16.19
N ALA A 76 9.13 1.66 15.05
CA ALA A 76 9.07 3.12 14.98
C ALA A 76 7.90 3.70 15.80
N VAL A 77 6.71 3.09 15.74
CA VAL A 77 5.56 3.50 16.56
C VAL A 77 5.86 3.33 18.05
N ILE A 78 6.45 2.20 18.46
CA ILE A 78 6.85 1.95 19.85
C ILE A 78 7.86 3.01 20.32
N LYS A 79 8.88 3.31 19.49
CA LYS A 79 9.88 4.34 19.78
C LYS A 79 9.26 5.73 19.93
N GLN A 80 8.25 6.04 19.12
CA GLN A 80 7.49 7.29 19.17
C GLN A 80 6.37 7.28 20.23
N LYS A 81 6.27 6.23 21.06
CA LYS A 81 5.23 6.05 22.09
C LYS A 81 3.81 6.21 21.53
N GLY A 82 3.56 5.70 20.31
CA GLY A 82 2.27 5.81 19.64
C GLY A 82 2.04 7.11 18.87
N SER A 83 3.02 8.01 18.81
CA SER A 83 2.96 9.20 17.95
C SER A 83 3.32 8.87 16.49
N LYS A 84 3.06 9.83 15.59
CA LYS A 84 3.23 9.69 14.14
C LYS A 84 4.66 9.31 13.75
N THR A 85 4.81 8.32 12.87
CA THR A 85 6.10 7.94 12.30
C THR A 85 6.36 8.60 10.93
N GLN A 86 7.55 8.36 10.36
CA GLN A 86 7.94 8.89 9.03
C GLN A 86 7.47 7.98 7.87
N TYR A 87 6.79 6.88 8.19
CA TYR A 87 6.30 5.91 7.21
C TYR A 87 4.98 6.32 6.58
#